data_AF-A0A7S7TYL9-F1
#
_entry.id   AF-A0A7S7TYL9-F1
#
_cell.length_a   1.000
_cell.length_b   1.000
_cell.length_c   1.000
_cell.angle_alpha   90.00
_cell.angle_beta   90.00
_cell.angle_gamma   90.00
#
_symmetry.space_group_name_H-M   'P 1'
#
loop_
_entity.id
_entity.type
_entity.pdbx_description
1 polymer ?
#
loop_
_entity_poly.entity_id
_entity_poly.type
_entity_poly.pdbx_seq_one_letter_code
_entity_poly.pdbx_strand_id
1 'polypeptide(L)'
;MSVQMVLLPVFVQIGLTFALLFGMATLRTRTLASGETKMADIALRQPNWPERATQLGNCFANQFELPVLFYVLIAIALPIRHADLFIVLMSWVFVVTRFAHAGVFVTSNDVRPRSLAWFAGVLVLAAMWLYFALRILLLI
;
A
#
# COMPACT_ATOMS: atom_id res chain seq x y z
N MET A 1 -1.51 22.85 -9.58
CA MET A 1 -2.32 21.64 -9.81
C MET A 1 -3.59 21.73 -8.99
N SER A 2 -4.71 21.16 -9.45
CA SER A 2 -5.93 21.11 -8.64
C SER A 2 -5.77 20.11 -7.50
N VAL A 3 -6.40 20.37 -6.35
CA VAL A 3 -6.40 19.47 -5.20
C VAL A 3 -6.93 18.09 -5.58
N GLN A 4 -7.94 18.03 -6.45
CA GLN A 4 -8.53 16.78 -6.95
C GLN A 4 -7.49 15.89 -7.64
N MET A 5 -6.64 16.45 -8.52
CA MET A 5 -5.62 15.67 -9.23
C MET A 5 -4.57 15.08 -8.28
N VAL A 6 -4.23 15.81 -7.20
CA VAL A 6 -3.25 15.34 -6.19
C VAL A 6 -3.85 14.26 -5.28
N LEU A 7 -5.11 14.40 -4.89
CA LEU A 7 -5.76 13.47 -3.96
C LEU A 7 -6.29 12.20 -4.63
N LEU A 8 -6.51 12.19 -5.95
CA LEU A 8 -7.06 11.02 -6.64
C LEU A 8 -6.18 9.75 -6.49
N PRO A 9 -4.85 9.78 -6.70
CA PRO A 9 -3.99 8.63 -6.39
C PRO A 9 -4.08 8.19 -4.92
N VAL A 10 -4.19 9.14 -3.99
CA VAL A 10 -4.31 8.85 -2.54
C VAL A 10 -5.58 8.05 -2.27
N PHE A 11 -6.72 8.47 -2.83
CA PHE A 11 -7.98 7.74 -2.67
C PHE A 11 -7.94 6.35 -3.29
N VAL A 12 -7.28 6.18 -4.44
CA VAL A 12 -7.14 4.85 -5.07
C VAL A 12 -6.28 3.92 -4.20
N GLN A 13 -5.19 4.41 -3.63
CA GLN A 13 -4.34 3.63 -2.72
C GLN A 13 -5.06 3.27 -1.40
N ILE A 14 -5.86 4.19 -0.87
CA ILE A 14 -6.75 3.93 0.28
C ILE A 14 -7.79 2.86 -0.10
N GLY A 15 -8.36 2.93 -1.30
CA GLY A 15 -9.29 1.93 -1.82
C GLY A 15 -8.69 0.52 -1.88
N LEU A 16 -7.44 0.38 -2.34
CA LEU A 16 -6.71 -0.89 -2.30
C LEU A 16 -6.57 -1.42 -0.86
N THR A 17 -6.24 -0.53 0.08
CA THR A 17 -6.08 -0.88 1.49
C THR A 17 -7.38 -1.42 2.09
N PHE A 18 -8.51 -0.76 1.81
CA PHE A 18 -9.82 -1.24 2.24
C PHE A 18 -10.22 -2.55 1.56
N ALA A 19 -9.96 -2.72 0.28
CA ALA A 19 -10.25 -3.96 -0.43
C ALA A 19 -9.53 -5.16 0.21
N LEU A 20 -8.24 -4.99 0.55
CA LEU A 20 -7.46 -6.02 1.24
C LEU A 20 -7.93 -6.25 2.68
N LEU A 21 -8.32 -5.20 3.41
CA LEU A 21 -8.89 -5.30 4.75
C LEU A 21 -10.16 -6.15 4.75
N PHE A 22 -11.12 -5.80 3.89
CA PHE A 22 -12.39 -6.51 3.83
C PHE A 22 -12.23 -7.93 3.31
N GLY A 23 -11.34 -8.17 2.35
CA GLY A 23 -10.99 -9.52 1.91
C GLY A 23 -10.43 -10.37 3.05
N MET A 24 -9.52 -9.79 3.86
CA MET A 24 -8.88 -10.51 4.97
C MET A 24 -9.91 -10.80 6.07
N ALA A 25 -10.70 -9.79 6.45
CA ALA A 25 -11.77 -9.94 7.43
C ALA A 25 -12.76 -11.04 7.00
N THR A 26 -13.16 -11.06 5.72
CA THR A 26 -14.08 -12.07 5.19
C THR A 26 -13.50 -13.48 5.32
N LEU A 27 -12.23 -13.69 4.93
CA LEU A 27 -11.59 -15.00 5.04
C LEU A 27 -11.46 -15.44 6.50
N ARG A 28 -10.97 -14.56 7.38
CA ARG A 28 -10.81 -14.86 8.81
C ARG A 28 -12.14 -15.19 9.48
N THR A 29 -13.20 -14.45 9.16
CA THR A 29 -14.55 -14.75 9.68
C THR A 29 -15.05 -16.12 9.20
N ARG A 30 -14.77 -16.49 7.95
CA ARG A 30 -15.15 -17.82 7.42
C ARG A 30 -14.40 -18.95 8.11
N THR A 31 -13.10 -18.81 8.38
CA THR A 31 -12.31 -19.87 9.05
C THR A 31 -12.68 -20.02 10.52
N LEU A 32 -13.11 -18.94 11.18
CA LEU A 32 -13.68 -19.00 12.52
C LEU A 32 -15.07 -19.66 12.51
N ALA A 33 -15.93 -19.29 11.56
CA ALA A 33 -17.28 -19.85 11.44
C ALA A 33 -17.29 -21.34 11.07
N SER A 34 -16.32 -21.81 10.28
CA SER A 34 -16.17 -23.23 9.94
C SER A 34 -15.54 -24.06 11.06
N GLY A 35 -14.95 -23.41 12.08
CA GLY A 35 -14.19 -24.08 13.13
C GLY A 35 -12.78 -24.52 12.72
N GLU A 36 -12.33 -24.18 11.50
CA GLU A 36 -10.96 -24.43 11.03
C GLU A 36 -9.93 -23.68 11.88
N THR A 37 -10.29 -22.49 12.35
CA THR A 37 -9.51 -21.71 13.32
C THR A 37 -10.33 -21.50 14.59
N LYS A 38 -9.73 -21.69 15.77
CA LYS A 38 -10.39 -21.39 17.05
C LYS A 38 -9.92 -20.04 17.56
N MET A 39 -10.82 -19.28 18.21
CA MET A 39 -10.47 -17.97 18.78
C MET A 39 -9.33 -18.03 19.80
N ALA A 40 -9.28 -19.11 20.61
CA ALA A 40 -8.21 -19.32 21.59
C ALA A 40 -6.82 -19.39 20.92
N ASP A 41 -6.74 -19.95 19.72
CA ASP A 41 -5.49 -20.15 18.99
C ASP A 41 -4.95 -18.85 18.39
N ILE A 42 -5.70 -17.75 18.41
CA ILE A 42 -5.34 -16.46 17.80
C ILE A 42 -5.49 -15.26 18.77
N ALA A 43 -5.92 -15.51 20.01
CA ALA A 43 -6.31 -14.46 20.96
C ALA A 43 -5.19 -13.45 21.26
N LEU A 44 -3.92 -13.88 21.15
CA LEU A 44 -2.73 -13.04 21.39
C LEU A 44 -1.93 -12.80 20.10
N ARG A 45 -2.59 -12.84 18.93
CA ARG A 45 -1.98 -12.69 17.59
C ARG A 45 -0.99 -13.79 17.21
N GLN A 46 -1.20 -15.00 17.70
CA GLN A 46 -0.46 -16.15 17.20
C GLN A 46 -0.71 -16.33 15.68
N PRO A 47 0.30 -16.77 14.90
CA PRO A 47 0.22 -16.88 13.45
C PRO A 47 -0.52 -18.16 12.99
N ASN A 48 -1.62 -18.52 13.64
CA ASN A 48 -2.35 -19.78 13.43
C ASN A 48 -3.49 -19.67 12.40
N TRP A 49 -3.41 -18.70 11.49
CA TRP A 49 -4.38 -18.54 10.42
C TRP A 49 -4.06 -19.46 9.23
N PRO A 50 -5.07 -19.99 8.53
CA PRO A 50 -4.86 -20.73 7.29
C PRO A 50 -4.09 -19.91 6.25
N GLU A 51 -3.35 -20.59 5.38
CA GLU A 51 -2.40 -19.96 4.44
C GLU A 51 -3.01 -18.80 3.67
N ARG A 52 -4.23 -18.97 3.14
CA ARG A 52 -4.93 -17.94 2.36
C ARG A 52 -5.27 -16.69 3.19
N ALA A 53 -5.70 -16.88 4.44
CA ALA A 53 -5.99 -15.78 5.36
C ALA A 53 -4.72 -15.06 5.82
N THR A 54 -3.63 -15.81 6.02
CA THR A 54 -2.29 -15.27 6.30
C THR A 54 -1.74 -14.47 5.12
N GLN A 55 -1.86 -14.98 3.89
CA GLN A 55 -1.43 -14.32 2.66
C GLN A 55 -2.11 -12.95 2.48
N LEU A 56 -3.43 -12.88 2.64
CA LEU A 56 -4.16 -11.62 2.55
C LEU A 56 -3.84 -10.68 3.72
N GLY A 57 -3.64 -11.23 4.91
CA GLY A 57 -3.19 -10.50 6.11
C GLY A 57 -1.85 -9.81 5.89
N ASN A 58 -0.88 -10.54 5.33
CA ASN A 58 0.45 -10.01 5.04
C ASN A 58 0.41 -8.97 3.91
N CYS A 59 -0.38 -9.20 2.87
CA CYS A 59 -0.57 -8.23 1.79
C CYS A 59 -1.20 -6.91 2.29
N PHE A 60 -2.19 -7.01 3.18
CA PHE A 60 -2.78 -5.84 3.85
C PHE A 60 -1.76 -5.12 4.72
N ALA A 61 -1.01 -5.84 5.57
CA ALA A 61 0.01 -5.25 6.43
C ALA A 61 1.06 -4.48 5.61
N ASN A 62 1.44 -5.01 4.44
CA ASN A 62 2.38 -4.35 3.55
C ASN A 62 1.88 -3.00 3.01
N GLN A 63 0.56 -2.76 2.99
CA GLN A 63 0.01 -1.45 2.63
C GLN A 63 0.27 -0.36 3.68
N PHE A 64 0.79 -0.71 4.86
CA PHE A 64 1.17 0.25 5.92
C PHE A 64 2.69 0.46 6.01
N GLU A 65 3.47 -0.11 5.10
CA GLU A 65 4.91 0.15 4.99
C GLU A 65 5.15 1.38 4.11
N LEU A 66 5.55 1.18 2.84
CA LEU A 66 5.84 2.26 1.90
C LEU A 66 4.67 3.25 1.69
N PRO A 67 3.40 2.82 1.63
CA PRO A 67 2.31 3.77 1.40
C PRO A 67 2.16 4.82 2.51
N VAL A 68 2.63 4.56 3.73
CA VAL A 68 2.63 5.57 4.79
C VAL A 68 3.54 6.74 4.41
N LEU A 69 4.74 6.47 3.92
CA LEU A 69 5.66 7.51 3.44
C LEU A 69 5.11 8.26 2.23
N PHE A 70 4.32 7.59 1.37
CA PHE A 70 3.60 8.25 0.28
C PHE A 70 2.51 9.21 0.81
N TYR A 71 1.67 8.77 1.75
CA TYR A 71 0.64 9.61 2.35
C TYR A 71 1.24 10.82 3.07
N VAL A 72 2.33 10.62 3.82
CA VAL A 72 3.07 11.70 4.49
C VAL A 72 3.60 12.71 3.47
N LEU A 73 4.22 12.24 2.37
CA LEU A 73 4.72 13.12 1.33
C LEU A 73 3.60 14.02 0.77
N ILE A 74 2.46 13.43 0.40
CA ILE A 74 1.33 14.21 -0.15
C ILE A 74 0.74 15.15 0.90
N ALA A 75 0.59 14.70 2.15
CA ALA A 75 0.06 15.51 3.24
C ALA A 75 0.92 16.74 3.53
N ILE A 76 2.26 16.63 3.40
CA ILE A 76 3.18 17.75 3.54
C ILE A 76 3.17 18.62 2.28
N ALA A 77 3.29 18.03 1.09
CA ALA A 77 3.46 18.76 -0.16
C ALA A 77 2.22 19.58 -0.58
N LEU A 78 1.02 19.11 -0.26
CA LEU A 78 -0.25 19.74 -0.64
C LEU A 78 -0.44 21.15 -0.05
N PRO A 79 -0.38 21.38 1.28
CA PRO A 79 -0.64 22.70 1.88
C PRO A 79 0.40 23.76 1.46
N ILE A 80 1.65 23.36 1.25
CA ILE A 80 2.72 24.26 0.80
C ILE A 80 2.74 24.45 -0.73
N ARG A 81 1.78 23.88 -1.46
CA ARG A 81 1.65 23.99 -2.93
C ARG A 81 2.84 23.43 -3.72
N HIS A 82 3.55 22.45 -3.16
CA HIS A 82 4.67 21.75 -3.79
C HIS A 82 4.28 20.42 -4.45
N ALA A 83 2.97 20.17 -4.63
CA ALA A 83 2.45 19.04 -5.41
C ALA A 83 2.17 19.45 -6.86
N ASP A 84 3.17 19.32 -7.72
CA ASP A 84 3.07 19.64 -9.15
C ASP A 84 2.73 18.42 -10.02
N LEU A 85 2.81 18.60 -11.34
CA LEU A 85 2.52 17.53 -12.29
C LEU A 85 3.45 16.32 -12.11
N PHE A 86 4.73 16.54 -11.81
CA PHE A 86 5.68 15.46 -11.58
C PHE A 86 5.27 14.60 -10.38
N ILE A 87 4.94 15.23 -9.25
CA ILE A 87 4.43 14.53 -8.06
C ILE A 87 3.16 13.75 -8.38
N VAL A 88 2.21 14.33 -9.13
CA VAL A 88 0.95 13.64 -9.50
C VAL A 88 1.22 12.42 -10.38
N LEU A 89 2.06 12.54 -11.41
CA LEU A 89 2.39 11.42 -12.30
C LEU A 89 3.12 10.31 -11.55
N MET A 90 4.11 10.64 -10.72
CA MET A 90 4.82 9.66 -9.91
C MET A 90 3.93 9.01 -8.85
N SER A 91 2.95 9.75 -8.31
CA SER A 91 1.93 9.18 -7.41
C SER A 91 1.14 8.08 -8.10
N TRP A 92 0.70 8.30 -9.36
CA TRP A 92 0.01 7.28 -10.13
C TRP A 92 0.89 6.07 -10.42
N VAL A 93 2.15 6.28 -10.82
CA VAL A 93 3.10 5.19 -11.02
C VAL A 93 3.27 4.40 -9.72
N PHE A 94 3.43 5.06 -8.58
CA PHE A 94 3.52 4.42 -7.27
C PHE A 94 2.28 3.55 -7.00
N VAL A 95 1.07 4.10 -7.15
CA VAL A 95 -0.17 3.34 -6.98
C VAL A 95 -0.23 2.12 -7.90
N VAL A 96 0.15 2.25 -9.18
CA VAL A 96 0.21 1.11 -10.11
C VAL A 96 1.15 0.01 -9.60
N THR A 97 2.33 0.37 -9.07
CA THR A 97 3.23 -0.64 -8.47
C THR A 97 2.60 -1.34 -7.26
N ARG A 98 1.78 -0.64 -6.47
CA ARG A 98 1.08 -1.22 -5.32
C ARG A 98 0.01 -2.21 -5.75
N PHE A 99 -0.76 -1.89 -6.79
CA PHE A 99 -1.73 -2.81 -7.38
C PHE A 99 -1.05 -4.03 -8.00
N ALA A 100 0.05 -3.85 -8.74
CA ALA A 100 0.81 -4.96 -9.30
C ALA A 100 1.36 -5.87 -8.19
N HIS A 101 1.98 -5.29 -7.16
CA HIS A 101 2.49 -6.02 -6.00
C HIS A 101 1.38 -6.79 -5.28
N ALA A 102 0.28 -6.11 -4.93
CA ALA A 102 -0.85 -6.72 -4.25
C ALA A 102 -1.49 -7.84 -5.10
N GLY A 103 -1.64 -7.61 -6.41
CA GLY A 103 -2.16 -8.59 -7.36
C GLY A 103 -1.34 -9.87 -7.37
N VAL A 104 0.00 -9.77 -7.51
CA VAL A 104 0.89 -10.95 -7.43
C VAL A 104 0.81 -11.59 -6.05
N PHE A 105 0.83 -10.79 -4.98
CA PHE A 105 0.79 -11.29 -3.61
C PHE A 105 -0.46 -12.12 -3.35
N VAL A 106 -1.64 -11.65 -3.75
CA VAL A 106 -2.92 -12.33 -3.48
C VAL A 106 -3.30 -13.35 -4.55
N THR A 107 -2.49 -13.59 -5.57
CA THR A 107 -2.73 -14.62 -6.59
C THR A 107 -1.65 -15.69 -6.57
N SER A 108 -0.64 -15.61 -7.45
CA SER A 108 0.42 -16.63 -7.57
C SER A 108 1.37 -16.65 -6.38
N ASN A 109 1.50 -15.54 -5.66
CA ASN A 109 2.43 -15.36 -4.55
C ASN A 109 3.91 -15.62 -4.92
N ASP A 110 4.26 -15.52 -6.20
CA ASP A 110 5.62 -15.74 -6.67
C ASP A 110 6.55 -14.65 -6.13
N VAL A 111 7.57 -15.06 -5.37
CA VAL A 111 8.44 -14.14 -4.64
C VAL A 111 9.22 -13.20 -5.56
N ARG A 112 9.65 -13.68 -6.74
CA ARG A 112 10.43 -12.88 -7.70
C ARG A 112 9.62 -11.71 -8.29
N PRO A 113 8.50 -11.91 -9.01
CA PRO A 113 7.71 -10.80 -9.52
C PRO A 113 7.15 -9.90 -8.40
N ARG A 114 6.81 -10.48 -7.24
CA ARG A 114 6.38 -9.72 -6.06
C ARG A 114 7.48 -8.76 -5.60
N SER A 115 8.69 -9.26 -5.37
CA SER A 115 9.82 -8.43 -4.91
C SER A 115 10.19 -7.36 -5.93
N LEU A 116 10.15 -7.66 -7.23
CA LEU A 116 10.39 -6.66 -8.29
C LEU A 116 9.34 -5.55 -8.29
N ALA A 117 8.05 -5.88 -8.17
CA ALA A 117 6.99 -4.88 -8.08
C ALA A 117 7.09 -4.03 -6.80
N TRP A 118 7.45 -4.66 -5.68
CA TRP A 118 7.70 -3.96 -4.43
C TRP A 118 8.87 -2.97 -4.58
N PHE A 119 9.99 -3.42 -5.14
CA PHE A 119 11.21 -2.64 -5.33
C PHE A 119 11.02 -1.50 -6.33
N ALA A 120 10.26 -1.71 -7.41
CA ALA A 120 9.88 -0.63 -8.32
C ALA A 120 9.15 0.51 -7.58
N GLY A 121 8.24 0.17 -6.66
CA GLY A 121 7.56 1.19 -5.85
C GLY A 121 8.49 1.87 -4.83
N VAL A 122 9.52 1.17 -4.32
CA VAL A 122 10.58 1.81 -3.50
C VAL A 122 11.30 2.87 -4.31
N LEU A 123 11.74 2.55 -5.53
CA LEU A 123 12.48 3.49 -6.38
C LEU A 123 11.64 4.71 -6.76
N VAL A 124 10.37 4.51 -7.11
CA VAL A 124 9.44 5.61 -7.41
C VAL A 124 9.26 6.52 -6.20
N LEU A 125 9.00 5.93 -5.03
CA LEU A 125 8.80 6.70 -3.81
C LEU A 125 10.07 7.45 -3.37
N ALA A 126 11.23 6.82 -3.49
CA ALA A 126 12.53 7.45 -3.23
C ALA A 126 12.78 8.63 -4.18
N ALA A 127 12.47 8.49 -5.47
CA ALA A 127 12.58 9.57 -6.44
C ALA A 127 11.64 10.74 -6.10
N MET A 128 10.40 10.45 -5.69
CA MET A 128 9.45 11.48 -5.26
C MET A 128 9.95 12.26 -4.03
N TRP A 129 10.46 11.57 -3.01
CA TRP A 129 11.03 12.19 -1.82
C TRP A 129 12.29 13.00 -2.12
N LEU A 130 13.20 12.46 -2.93
CA LEU A 130 14.41 13.17 -3.35
C LEU A 130 14.05 14.44 -4.11
N TYR A 131 13.14 14.35 -5.08
CA TYR A 131 12.65 15.50 -5.83
C TYR A 131 12.04 16.55 -4.89
N PHE A 132 11.15 16.13 -3.99
CA PHE A 132 10.50 17.03 -3.02
C PHE A 132 11.51 17.71 -2.10
N ALA A 133 12.48 16.97 -1.56
CA ALA A 133 13.52 17.50 -0.69
C ALA A 133 14.43 18.50 -1.42
N LEU A 134 14.91 18.15 -2.62
CA LEU A 134 15.73 19.04 -3.44
C LEU A 134 14.98 20.32 -3.79
N ARG A 135 13.70 20.20 -4.12
CA ARG A 135 12.88 21.36 -4.45
C ARG A 135 12.77 22.34 -3.26
N ILE A 136 12.57 21.82 -2.05
CA ILE A 136 12.54 22.66 -0.83
C ILE A 136 13.92 23.26 -0.54
N LEU A 137 14.98 22.45 -0.57
CA LEU A 137 16.31 22.86 -0.13
C LEU A 137 16.99 23.82 -1.11
N LEU A 138 16.70 23.69 -2.41
CA LEU A 138 17.28 24.51 -3.46
C LEU A 138 16.39 25.70 -3.85
N LEU A 139 15.22 25.87 -3.21
CA LEU A 139 14.24 26.93 -3.51
C LEU A 139 13.84 27.01 -4.99
N ILE A 140 13.77 25.86 -5.66
CA ILE A 140 13.37 25.74 -7.08
C ILE A 140 11.90 25.36 -7.26
#